data_AF-A0A1J9QLD2-F1
#
_entry.id   AF-A0A1J9QLD2-F1
#
_cell.length_a   1.000
_cell.length_b   1.000
_cell.length_c   1.000
_cell.angle_alpha   90.00
_cell.angle_beta   90.00
_cell.angle_gamma   90.00
#
_symmetry.space_group_name_H-M   'P 1'
#
loop_
_entity.id
_entity.type
_entity.pdbx_description
1 polymer ?
#
loop_
_entity_poly.entity_id
_entity_poly.type
_entity_poly.pdbx_seq_one_letter_code
_entity_poly.pdbx_strand_id
1 'polypeptide(L)'
;MLASRSRKEAEKANKTRLSEENKASRAMKNREFQIAQIHSQSAVREHHRYVSLRSEAAEAEVLVNDLKAAYSTRERARSLAYASKALEGASRTINLERVLVTANSFLERSQDFKIASSAIRDVSQGVQEQSLGGEGKEEVERLMQKLADEAG
;
A
#
# COMPACT_ATOMS: atom_id res chain seq x y z
N MET A 1 16.87 7.88 -15.79
CA MET A 1 17.87 8.95 -16.05
C MET A 1 17.64 9.67 -17.37
N LEU A 2 17.34 8.97 -18.47
CA LEU A 2 17.06 9.62 -19.77
C LEU A 2 15.76 10.46 -19.74
N ALA A 3 14.63 9.90 -19.30
CA ALA A 3 13.36 10.63 -19.18
C ALA A 3 13.48 11.95 -18.38
N SER A 4 14.16 11.89 -17.22
CA SER A 4 14.39 13.07 -16.37
C SER A 4 15.28 14.13 -17.02
N ARG A 5 16.19 13.72 -17.92
CA ARG A 5 17.08 14.64 -18.64
C ARG A 5 16.31 15.35 -19.76
N SER A 6 15.63 14.61 -20.63
CA SER A 6 14.81 15.18 -21.72
C SER A 6 13.72 16.11 -21.17
N ARG A 7 13.11 15.78 -20.02
CA ARG A 7 12.14 16.66 -19.34
C ARG A 7 12.74 17.98 -18.89
N LYS A 8 13.92 17.96 -18.27
CA LYS A 8 14.65 19.18 -17.86
C LYS A 8 15.07 20.02 -19.07
N GLU A 9 15.52 19.37 -20.14
CA GLU A 9 15.89 20.06 -21.38
C GLU A 9 14.67 20.68 -22.07
N ALA A 10 13.51 19.99 -22.05
CA ALA A 10 12.25 20.54 -22.53
C ALA A 10 11.84 21.79 -21.74
N GLU A 11 11.90 21.76 -20.40
CA GLU A 11 11.59 22.94 -19.58
C GLU A 11 12.49 24.14 -19.90
N LYS A 12 13.78 23.88 -20.15
CA LYS A 12 14.72 24.93 -20.60
C LYS A 12 14.30 25.49 -21.96
N ALA A 13 14.00 24.64 -22.94
CA ALA A 13 13.52 25.07 -24.26
C ALA A 13 12.24 25.92 -24.15
N ASN A 14 11.30 25.54 -23.29
CA ASN A 14 10.09 26.33 -23.07
C ASN A 14 10.36 27.69 -22.41
N LYS A 15 11.30 27.75 -21.45
CA LYS A 15 11.73 29.03 -20.86
C LYS A 15 12.37 29.95 -21.91
N THR A 16 13.22 29.41 -22.78
CA THR A 16 13.82 30.16 -23.88
C THR A 16 12.74 30.65 -24.84
N ARG A 17 11.81 29.79 -25.26
CA ARG A 17 10.66 30.17 -26.11
C ARG A 17 9.90 31.37 -25.54
N LEU A 18 9.50 31.30 -24.27
CA LEU A 18 8.78 32.40 -23.61
C LEU A 18 9.60 33.69 -23.54
N SER A 19 10.92 33.59 -23.36
CA SER A 19 11.81 34.75 -23.40
C SER A 19 11.82 35.39 -24.80
N GLU A 20 11.93 34.59 -25.84
CA GLU A 20 11.94 35.05 -27.24
C GLU A 20 10.58 35.64 -27.66
N GLU A 21 9.45 35.08 -27.23
CA GLU A 21 8.11 35.65 -27.45
C GLU A 21 7.96 37.03 -26.80
N ASN A 22 8.48 37.20 -25.58
CA ASN A 22 8.50 38.49 -24.90
C ASN A 22 9.37 39.52 -25.64
N LYS A 23 10.54 39.11 -26.16
CA LYS A 23 11.39 39.98 -26.98
C LYS A 23 10.71 40.37 -28.29
N ALA A 24 10.09 39.42 -28.98
CA ALA A 24 9.31 39.67 -30.20
C ALA A 24 8.16 40.65 -29.95
N SER A 25 7.42 40.47 -28.85
CA SER A 25 6.33 41.37 -28.44
C SER A 25 6.81 42.80 -28.18
N ARG A 26 7.96 42.98 -27.52
CA ARG A 26 8.58 44.30 -27.31
C ARG A 26 9.01 44.94 -28.64
N ALA A 27 9.68 44.19 -29.51
CA ALA A 27 10.09 44.68 -30.83
C ALA A 27 8.90 45.08 -31.70
N MET A 28 7.79 44.32 -31.65
CA MET A 28 6.54 44.67 -32.33
C MET A 28 5.96 46.02 -31.84
N LYS A 29 5.97 46.27 -30.53
CA LYS A 29 5.50 47.55 -29.96
C LYS A 29 6.37 48.73 -30.41
N ASN A 30 7.66 48.51 -30.57
CA ASN A 30 8.61 49.50 -31.07
C ASN A 30 8.57 49.67 -32.61
N ARG A 31 7.71 48.92 -33.32
CA ARG A 31 7.65 48.87 -34.80
C ARG A 31 8.94 48.36 -35.46
N GLU A 32 9.74 47.58 -34.74
CA GLU A 32 10.97 46.94 -35.22
C GLU A 32 10.64 45.57 -35.85
N PHE A 33 9.93 45.57 -36.98
CA PHE A 33 9.32 44.36 -37.53
C PHE A 33 10.32 43.25 -37.90
N GLN A 34 11.50 43.60 -38.43
CA GLN A 34 12.55 42.61 -38.75
C GLN A 34 13.11 41.94 -37.48
N ILE A 35 13.31 42.71 -36.42
CA ILE A 35 13.79 42.18 -35.13
C ILE A 35 12.72 41.28 -34.49
N ALA A 36 11.46 41.70 -34.55
CA ALA A 36 10.34 40.89 -34.11
C ALA A 36 10.25 39.56 -34.88
N GLN A 37 10.48 39.58 -36.19
CA GLN A 37 10.48 38.37 -37.02
C GLN A 37 11.59 37.39 -36.61
N ILE A 38 12.81 37.87 -36.34
CA ILE A 38 13.94 37.04 -35.90
C ILE A 38 13.62 36.34 -34.57
N HIS A 39 13.15 37.09 -33.57
CA HIS A 39 12.78 36.52 -32.27
C HIS A 39 11.60 35.55 -32.39
N SER A 40 10.62 35.84 -33.25
CA SER A 40 9.49 34.94 -33.52
C SER A 40 9.94 33.62 -34.14
N GLN A 41 10.84 33.65 -35.12
CA GLN A 41 11.43 32.43 -35.69
C GLN A 41 12.19 31.62 -34.65
N SER A 42 12.92 32.29 -33.75
CA SER A 42 13.61 31.64 -32.64
C SER A 42 12.65 30.96 -31.67
N ALA A 43 11.56 31.65 -31.30
CA ALA A 43 10.50 31.09 -30.46
C ALA A 43 9.87 29.84 -31.09
N VAL A 44 9.57 29.88 -32.39
CA VAL A 44 9.01 28.72 -33.11
C VAL A 44 9.99 27.53 -33.11
N ARG A 45 11.30 27.77 -33.35
CA ARG A 45 12.31 26.69 -33.27
C ARG A 45 12.37 26.06 -31.88
N GLU A 46 12.39 26.87 -30.83
CA GLU A 46 12.39 26.37 -29.45
C GLU A 46 11.07 25.67 -29.08
N HIS A 47 9.93 26.08 -29.65
CA HIS A 47 8.67 25.37 -29.49
C HIS A 47 8.71 23.96 -30.09
N HIS A 48 9.19 23.80 -31.32
CA HIS A 48 9.34 22.49 -31.93
C HIS A 48 10.29 21.59 -31.13
N ARG A 49 11.40 22.16 -30.66
CA ARG A 49 12.34 21.46 -29.78
C ARG A 49 11.70 21.03 -28.46
N TYR A 50 10.92 21.90 -27.83
CA TYR A 50 10.16 21.58 -26.62
C TYR A 50 9.22 20.40 -26.83
N VAL A 51 8.41 20.42 -27.91
CA VAL A 51 7.45 19.36 -28.22
C VAL A 51 8.18 18.03 -28.41
N SER A 52 9.24 18.00 -29.22
CA SER A 52 10.02 16.79 -29.47
C SER A 52 10.59 16.19 -28.17
N LEU A 53 11.25 17.01 -27.35
CA LEU A 53 11.83 16.55 -26.07
C LEU A 53 10.75 16.09 -25.07
N ARG A 54 9.56 16.69 -25.10
CA ARG A 54 8.43 16.25 -24.27
C ARG A 54 7.88 14.90 -24.70
N SER A 55 7.76 14.67 -26.00
CA SER A 55 7.32 13.38 -26.55
C SER A 55 8.32 12.28 -26.18
N GLU A 56 9.62 12.51 -26.41
CA GLU A 56 10.68 11.56 -26.02
C GLU A 56 10.65 11.27 -24.51
N ALA A 57 10.47 12.30 -23.68
CA ALA A 57 10.36 12.12 -22.23
C ALA A 57 9.13 11.27 -21.85
N ALA A 58 7.99 11.46 -22.51
CA ALA A 58 6.76 10.70 -22.27
C ALA A 58 6.92 9.23 -22.67
N GLU A 59 7.49 8.96 -23.85
CA GLU A 59 7.80 7.61 -24.33
C GLU A 59 8.74 6.88 -23.36
N ALA A 60 9.79 7.57 -22.89
CA ALA A 60 10.71 7.01 -21.92
C ALA A 60 10.06 6.75 -20.54
N GLU A 61 9.10 7.59 -20.11
CA GLU A 61 8.33 7.37 -18.87
C GLU A 61 7.45 6.11 -18.95
N VAL A 62 6.79 5.88 -20.09
CA VAL A 62 6.00 4.66 -20.34
C VAL A 62 6.91 3.42 -20.25
N LEU A 63 8.03 3.42 -20.98
CA LEU A 63 8.96 2.30 -20.99
C LEU A 63 9.54 1.99 -19.59
N VAL A 64 9.81 3.01 -18.78
CA VAL A 64 10.25 2.83 -17.39
C VAL A 64 9.17 2.17 -16.53
N ASN A 65 7.90 2.52 -16.72
CA ASN A 65 6.80 1.92 -15.98
C ASN A 65 6.59 0.45 -16.36
N ASP A 66 6.66 0.14 -17.66
CA ASP A 66 6.58 -1.24 -18.14
C ASP A 66 7.74 -2.08 -17.60
N LEU A 67 8.96 -1.54 -17.61
CA LEU A 67 10.13 -2.22 -17.06
C LEU A 67 10.00 -2.45 -15.55
N LYS A 68 9.44 -1.50 -14.79
CA LYS A 68 9.15 -1.68 -13.36
C LYS A 68 8.12 -2.78 -13.12
N ALA A 69 7.06 -2.83 -13.92
CA ALA A 69 6.03 -3.88 -13.82
C ALA A 69 6.62 -5.27 -14.14
N ALA A 70 7.42 -5.36 -15.21
CA ALA A 70 8.13 -6.58 -15.58
C ALA A 70 9.10 -7.04 -14.48
N TYR A 71 9.87 -6.11 -13.91
CA TYR A 71 10.79 -6.39 -12.81
C TYR A 71 10.05 -6.92 -11.57
N SER A 72 8.94 -6.28 -11.18
CA SER A 72 8.13 -6.72 -10.05
C SER A 72 7.56 -8.12 -10.26
N THR A 73 7.04 -8.39 -11.46
CA THR A 73 6.50 -9.71 -11.83
C THR A 73 7.59 -10.77 -11.77
N ARG A 74 8.77 -10.48 -12.30
CA ARG A 74 9.93 -11.37 -12.25
C ARG A 74 10.35 -11.67 -10.81
N GLU A 75 10.34 -10.68 -9.93
CA GLU A 75 10.72 -10.87 -8.54
C GLU A 75 9.70 -11.74 -7.79
N ARG A 76 8.40 -11.53 -8.02
CA ARG A 76 7.35 -12.42 -7.49
C ARG A 76 7.52 -13.85 -8.01
N ALA A 77 7.81 -14.03 -9.29
CA ALA A 77 8.06 -15.34 -9.87
C ALA A 77 9.27 -16.04 -9.22
N ARG A 78 10.34 -15.31 -8.91
CA ARG A 78 11.48 -15.83 -8.16
C ARG A 78 11.08 -16.27 -6.75
N SER A 79 10.33 -15.45 -6.02
CA SER A 79 9.83 -15.81 -4.68
C SER A 79 8.98 -17.08 -4.73
N LEU A 80 8.10 -17.21 -5.73
CA LEU A 80 7.31 -18.42 -5.93
C LEU A 80 8.17 -19.65 -6.25
N ALA A 81 9.20 -19.50 -7.08
CA ALA A 81 10.13 -20.58 -7.38
C ALA A 81 10.88 -21.05 -6.12
N TYR A 82 11.33 -20.12 -5.27
CA TYR A 82 11.95 -20.46 -3.99
C TYR A 82 10.97 -21.17 -3.05
N ALA A 83 9.75 -20.66 -2.91
CA ALA A 83 8.71 -21.28 -2.09
C ALA A 83 8.36 -22.69 -2.58
N SER A 84 8.22 -22.88 -3.90
CA SER A 84 7.97 -24.19 -4.52
C SER A 84 9.07 -25.19 -4.18
N LYS A 85 10.33 -24.79 -4.30
CA LYS A 85 11.48 -25.65 -3.97
C LYS A 85 11.52 -26.01 -2.48
N ALA A 86 11.22 -25.05 -1.60
CA ALA A 86 11.11 -25.31 -0.17
C ALA A 86 9.98 -26.30 0.15
N LEU A 87 8.83 -26.13 -0.50
CA LEU A 87 7.67 -27.02 -0.37
C LEU A 87 7.97 -28.42 -0.89
N GLU A 88 8.66 -28.57 -2.03
CA GLU A 88 9.13 -29.87 -2.51
C GLU A 88 10.02 -30.56 -1.48
N GLY A 89 10.97 -29.84 -0.88
CA GLY A 89 11.83 -30.37 0.18
C GLY A 89 11.05 -30.82 1.42
N ALA A 90 10.08 -30.01 1.86
CA ALA A 90 9.21 -30.35 2.98
C ALA A 90 8.29 -31.54 2.65
N SER A 91 7.74 -31.62 1.43
CA SER A 91 6.85 -32.71 1.02
C SER A 91 7.51 -34.09 1.08
N ARG A 92 8.84 -34.15 0.90
CA ARG A 92 9.62 -35.39 1.00
C ARG A 92 9.87 -35.81 2.46
N THR A 93 9.79 -34.89 3.40
CA THR A 93 10.13 -35.12 4.82
C THR A 93 8.91 -35.11 5.74
N ILE A 94 7.80 -34.50 5.30
CA ILE A 94 6.51 -34.53 6.01
C ILE A 94 5.95 -35.95 5.94
N ASN A 95 5.92 -36.60 7.10
CA ASN A 95 5.10 -37.79 7.30
C ASN A 95 3.69 -37.33 7.71
N LEU A 96 2.72 -37.49 6.81
CA LEU A 96 1.31 -37.09 7.03
C LEU A 96 0.69 -37.79 8.25
N GLU A 97 1.10 -39.03 8.56
CA GLU A 97 0.62 -39.74 9.75
C GLU A 97 1.07 -39.04 11.03
N ARG A 98 2.34 -38.57 11.08
CA ARG A 98 2.82 -37.79 12.24
C ARG A 98 2.10 -36.45 12.38
N VAL A 99 1.78 -35.80 11.27
CA VAL A 99 0.99 -34.56 11.28
C VAL A 99 -0.41 -34.81 11.81
N LEU A 100 -1.07 -35.89 11.36
CA LEU A 100 -2.39 -36.30 11.83
C LEU A 100 -2.38 -36.64 13.32
N VAL A 101 -1.38 -37.39 13.80
CA VAL A 101 -1.22 -37.70 15.24
C VAL A 101 -1.07 -36.41 16.05
N THR A 102 -0.23 -35.48 15.57
CA THR A 102 -0.03 -34.19 16.26
C THR A 102 -1.31 -33.35 16.29
N ALA A 103 -2.08 -33.36 15.19
CA ALA A 103 -3.36 -32.67 15.10
C ALA A 103 -4.39 -33.28 16.06
N ASN A 104 -4.48 -34.61 16.15
CA ASN A 104 -5.37 -35.30 17.08
C ASN A 104 -5.00 -35.00 18.55
N SER A 105 -3.71 -35.06 18.90
CA SER A 105 -3.26 -34.70 20.26
C SER A 105 -3.48 -33.22 20.59
N PHE A 106 -3.52 -32.32 19.60
CA PHE A 106 -3.93 -30.93 19.81
C PHE A 106 -5.42 -30.82 20.11
N LEU A 107 -6.28 -31.54 19.39
CA LEU A 107 -7.73 -31.56 19.62
C LEU A 107 -8.07 -32.10 21.02
N GLU A 108 -7.46 -33.22 21.40
CA GLU A 108 -7.61 -33.80 22.75
C GLU A 108 -7.24 -32.79 23.83
N ARG A 109 -6.04 -32.19 23.75
CA ARG A 109 -5.61 -31.18 24.71
C ARG A 109 -6.49 -29.93 24.73
N SER A 110 -7.06 -29.52 23.59
CA SER A 110 -7.98 -28.40 23.52
C SER A 110 -9.33 -28.73 24.20
N GLN A 111 -9.80 -29.96 24.06
CA GLN A 111 -10.99 -30.44 24.76
C GLN A 111 -10.75 -30.51 26.27
N ASP A 112 -9.62 -31.05 26.71
CA ASP A 112 -9.23 -31.09 28.12
C ASP A 112 -9.15 -29.69 28.71
N PHE A 113 -8.56 -28.74 28.00
CA PHE A 113 -8.50 -27.35 28.42
C PHE A 113 -9.90 -26.72 28.56
N LYS A 114 -10.83 -27.01 27.63
CA LYS A 114 -12.21 -26.53 27.75
C LYS A 114 -12.94 -27.13 28.95
N ILE A 115 -12.74 -28.41 29.23
CA ILE A 115 -13.32 -29.09 30.40
C ILE A 115 -12.74 -28.51 31.69
N ALA A 116 -11.41 -28.34 31.77
CA ALA A 116 -10.77 -27.72 32.92
C ALA A 116 -11.23 -26.27 33.12
N SER A 117 -11.33 -25.48 32.05
CA SER A 117 -11.79 -24.09 32.13
C SER A 117 -13.26 -23.97 32.56
N SER A 118 -14.13 -24.88 32.10
CA SER A 118 -15.54 -24.92 32.56
C SER A 118 -15.63 -25.36 34.02
N ALA A 119 -14.92 -26.40 34.44
CA ALA A 119 -14.86 -26.80 35.85
C ALA A 119 -14.34 -25.67 36.75
N ILE A 120 -13.29 -24.95 36.33
CA ILE A 120 -12.79 -23.78 37.06
C ILE A 120 -13.86 -22.68 37.12
N ARG A 121 -14.60 -22.42 36.04
CA ARG A 121 -15.69 -21.44 36.04
C ARG A 121 -16.79 -21.84 37.01
N ASP A 122 -17.23 -23.09 36.98
CA ASP A 122 -18.31 -23.60 37.82
C ASP A 122 -17.93 -23.57 39.30
N VAL A 123 -16.69 -23.96 39.62
CA VAL A 123 -16.14 -23.82 40.99
C VAL A 123 -16.02 -22.35 41.39
N SER A 124 -15.53 -21.48 40.51
CA SER A 124 -15.39 -20.05 40.81
C SER A 124 -16.76 -19.40 41.04
N GLN A 125 -17.77 -19.76 40.24
CA GLN A 125 -19.15 -19.34 40.44
C GLN A 125 -19.68 -19.87 41.77
N GLY A 126 -19.52 -21.16 42.06
CA GLY A 126 -19.96 -21.75 43.33
C GLY A 126 -19.32 -21.08 44.55
N VAL A 127 -18.01 -20.79 44.51
CA VAL A 127 -17.30 -20.06 45.57
C VAL A 127 -17.80 -18.62 45.70
N GLN A 128 -18.03 -17.93 44.58
CA GLN A 128 -18.54 -16.56 44.59
C GLN A 128 -19.97 -16.49 45.13
N GLU A 129 -20.83 -17.43 44.75
CA GLU A 129 -22.19 -17.56 45.26
C GLU A 129 -22.22 -17.90 46.76
N GLN A 130 -21.30 -18.75 47.22
CA GLN A 130 -21.15 -19.08 48.64
C GLN A 130 -20.59 -17.90 49.46
N SER A 131 -19.72 -17.07 48.86
CA SER A 131 -19.14 -15.87 49.49
C SER A 131 -20.14 -14.72 49.61
N LEU A 132 -21.02 -14.54 48.62
CA LEU A 132 -22.06 -13.50 48.63
C LEU A 132 -23.24 -13.86 49.54
N GLY A 133 -23.51 -15.14 49.79
CA GLY A 133 -24.69 -15.59 50.53
C GLY A 133 -26.01 -15.26 49.82
N GLY A 134 -27.14 -15.63 50.42
CA GLY A 134 -28.47 -15.35 49.86
C GLY A 134 -28.78 -13.85 49.74
N GLU A 135 -28.35 -13.06 50.73
CA GLU A 135 -28.56 -11.62 50.78
C GLU A 135 -27.73 -10.85 49.73
N GLY A 136 -26.48 -11.28 49.48
CA GLY A 136 -25.63 -10.66 48.46
C GLY A 136 -26.06 -10.95 47.02
N LYS A 137 -26.74 -12.08 46.75
CA LYS A 137 -27.33 -12.35 45.42
C LYS A 137 -28.45 -11.37 45.10
N GLU A 138 -29.37 -11.13 46.04
CA GLU A 138 -30.44 -10.15 45.86
C GLU A 138 -29.91 -8.72 45.71
N GLU A 139 -28.82 -8.38 46.40
CA GLU A 139 -28.18 -7.06 46.28
C GLU A 139 -27.55 -6.84 44.91
N VAL A 140 -26.92 -7.87 44.33
CA VAL A 140 -26.42 -7.84 42.96
C VAL A 140 -27.56 -7.72 41.95
N GLU A 141 -28.66 -8.46 42.11
CA GLU A 141 -29.84 -8.34 41.25
C GLU A 141 -30.49 -6.95 41.33
N ARG A 142 -30.64 -6.39 42.54
CA ARG A 142 -31.15 -5.03 42.77
C ARG A 142 -30.26 -3.98 42.11
N LEU A 143 -28.93 -4.12 42.21
CA LEU A 143 -27.98 -3.22 41.58
C LEU A 143 -28.03 -3.34 40.04
N MET A 144 -28.11 -4.56 39.52
CA MET A 144 -28.25 -4.79 38.08
C MET A 144 -29.55 -4.21 37.52
N GLN A 145 -30.67 -4.34 38.23
CA GLN A 145 -31.96 -3.75 37.86
C GLN A 145 -31.84 -2.23 37.77
N LYS A 146 -31.25 -1.59 38.81
CA LYS A 146 -31.04 -0.15 38.84
C LYS A 146 -30.13 0.35 37.70
N LEU A 147 -29.05 -0.38 37.41
CA LEU A 147 -28.14 -0.04 36.31
C LEU A 147 -28.80 -0.23 34.94
N ALA A 148 -29.68 -1.22 34.79
CA ALA A 148 -30.48 -1.40 33.57
C ALA A 148 -31.51 -0.28 33.39
N ASP A 149 -32.15 0.17 34.47
CA ASP A 149 -33.07 1.31 34.46
C ASP A 149 -32.35 2.64 34.16
N GLU A 150 -31.12 2.82 34.65
CA GLU A 150 -30.27 3.99 34.34
C GLU A 150 -29.68 3.97 32.92
N ALA A 151 -29.50 2.79 32.33
CA ALA A 151 -29.04 2.61 30.95
C ALA A 151 -30.19 2.57 29.92
N GLY A 152 -31.44 2.66 30.39
CA GLY A 152 -32.68 2.73 29.59
C GLY A 152 -32.91 4.09 28.94
#